data_AF-A0A8G1J0J1-F1
#
_entry.id   AF-A0A8G1J0J1-F1
#
_cell.length_a   1.000
_cell.length_b   1.000
_cell.length_c   1.000
_cell.angle_alpha   90.00
_cell.angle_beta   90.00
_cell.angle_gamma   90.00
#
_symmetry.space_group_name_H-M   'P 1'
#
loop_
_entity.id
_entity.type
_entity.pdbx_description
1 polymer ?
#
loop_
_entity_poly.entity_id
_entity_poly.type
_entity_poly.pdbx_seq_one_letter_code
_entity_poly.pdbx_strand_id
1 'polypeptide(L)'
;MSATTAQHEFAKIRPHLDTPTAPSTPVGPTLHDVEIPSSAPETLLADIAAALNGKAPHALIDCADFTVDELPELLATAKTGLERPCEHYPRLWFRRLEVGFAVIAERIDNTYGLAYSRAFRTAARQTIAPPLLTQQKKEGIVALLAQIGPRVALAGAFAVSVMQRRYPSLYDFYKWWGHRDRPGDVTVPEARLSELNHHAHPPGANATPNRRERDRLLIEAMLADLRHAYGRGRLAKHQWYRSVILLRHSHARTGSILRERLRSVLAELAAEGLAPPPLLVIGDGLRPPSESVEGSRT
;
A
#
# COMPACT_ATOMS: atom_id res chain seq x y z
N MET A 1 9.87 -21.48 -23.68
CA MET A 1 9.60 -20.23 -24.43
C MET A 1 10.78 -19.30 -24.28
N SER A 2 11.12 -18.51 -25.31
CA SER A 2 12.38 -17.76 -25.39
C SER A 2 12.34 -16.46 -24.57
N ALA A 3 13.50 -16.04 -24.07
CA ALA A 3 13.73 -14.75 -23.42
C ALA A 3 13.19 -13.54 -24.22
N THR A 4 12.98 -13.72 -25.53
CA THR A 4 12.47 -12.74 -26.47
C THR A 4 11.06 -12.24 -26.13
N THR A 5 10.15 -13.10 -25.66
CA THR A 5 8.77 -12.69 -25.33
C THR A 5 8.73 -11.83 -24.06
N ALA A 6 9.46 -12.23 -23.01
CA ALA A 6 9.53 -11.45 -21.77
C ALA A 6 10.19 -10.09 -21.99
N GLN A 7 11.24 -10.03 -22.80
CA GLN A 7 11.92 -8.78 -23.15
C GLN A 7 11.04 -7.84 -23.99
N HIS A 8 10.23 -8.39 -24.89
CA HIS A 8 9.26 -7.63 -25.68
C HIS A 8 8.13 -7.05 -24.80
N GLU A 9 7.56 -7.83 -23.89
CA GLU A 9 6.53 -7.33 -22.97
C GLU A 9 7.09 -6.31 -21.97
N PHE A 10 8.32 -6.52 -21.45
CA PHE A 10 9.00 -5.53 -20.64
C PHE A 10 9.24 -4.22 -21.40
N ALA A 11 9.57 -4.29 -22.70
CA ALA A 11 9.74 -3.11 -23.53
C ALA A 11 8.44 -2.29 -23.69
N LYS A 12 7.26 -2.92 -23.64
CA LYS A 12 5.97 -2.23 -23.63
C LYS A 12 5.66 -1.56 -22.29
N ILE A 13 6.13 -2.15 -21.18
CA ILE A 13 5.91 -1.63 -19.82
C ILE A 13 6.89 -0.49 -19.51
N ARG A 14 8.11 -0.55 -20.05
CA ARG A 14 9.19 0.40 -19.76
C ARG A 14 8.80 1.88 -19.90
N PRO A 15 8.07 2.34 -20.93
CA PRO A 15 7.63 3.73 -21.03
C PRO A 15 6.72 4.18 -19.88
N HIS A 16 6.04 3.25 -19.21
CA HIS A 16 5.18 3.55 -18.05
C HIS A 16 5.96 3.58 -16.73
N LEU A 17 7.19 3.08 -16.71
CA LEU A 17 8.05 3.11 -15.51
C LEU A 17 8.56 4.51 -15.22
N ASP A 18 8.70 5.37 -16.23
CA ASP A 18 9.20 6.72 -16.04
C ASP A 18 8.21 7.56 -15.21
N THR A 19 8.74 8.31 -14.24
CA THR A 19 7.93 9.30 -13.52
C THR A 19 7.55 10.41 -14.50
N PRO A 20 6.26 10.76 -14.64
CA PRO A 20 5.85 11.78 -15.59
C PRO A 20 6.49 13.12 -15.21
N THR A 21 7.23 13.71 -16.15
CA THR A 21 7.92 14.99 -15.97
C THR A 21 6.91 16.14 -16.05
N ALA A 22 6.61 16.79 -14.92
CA ALA A 22 5.87 18.06 -14.80
C ALA A 22 4.37 18.04 -15.23
N PRO A 23 3.53 18.98 -14.72
CA PRO A 23 2.07 18.85 -14.70
C PRO A 23 1.34 19.29 -15.98
N SER A 24 1.99 19.33 -17.15
CA SER A 24 1.37 19.90 -18.36
C SER A 24 0.32 19.00 -19.04
N THR A 25 0.08 17.78 -18.52
CA THR A 25 -0.98 16.92 -19.04
C THR A 25 -1.60 16.14 -17.87
N PRO A 26 -2.92 16.20 -17.66
CA PRO A 26 -3.57 15.36 -16.68
C PRO A 26 -3.31 13.89 -17.03
N VAL A 27 -2.50 13.25 -16.20
CA VAL A 27 -2.19 11.82 -16.30
C VAL A 27 -3.45 11.07 -15.87
N GLY A 28 -4.17 10.49 -16.82
CA GLY A 28 -5.39 9.73 -16.52
C GLY A 28 -5.11 8.53 -15.61
N PRO A 29 -6.12 8.04 -14.85
CA PRO A 29 -5.97 6.92 -13.91
C PRO A 29 -5.50 5.62 -14.58
N THR A 30 -5.73 5.47 -15.89
CA THR A 30 -5.27 4.34 -16.71
C THR A 30 -3.75 4.25 -16.85
N LEU A 31 -2.99 5.32 -16.58
CA LEU A 31 -1.52 5.28 -16.61
C LEU A 31 -0.90 4.70 -15.34
N HIS A 32 -1.70 4.34 -14.34
CA HIS A 32 -1.27 3.76 -13.06
C HIS A 32 -1.64 2.29 -12.90
N ASP A 33 -2.45 1.72 -13.80
CA ASP A 33 -2.92 0.34 -13.74
C ASP A 33 -2.82 -0.29 -15.13
N VAL A 34 -1.83 -1.16 -15.30
CA VAL A 34 -1.54 -1.88 -16.54
C VAL A 34 -1.94 -3.34 -16.37
N GLU A 35 -2.68 -3.85 -17.34
CA GLU A 35 -3.00 -5.26 -17.41
C GLU A 35 -2.13 -5.94 -18.47
N ILE A 36 -1.49 -7.03 -18.07
CA ILE A 36 -0.74 -7.89 -18.97
C ILE A 36 -1.74 -8.85 -19.64
N PRO A 37 -1.61 -9.10 -20.96
CA PRO A 37 -2.47 -10.04 -21.67
C PRO A 37 -2.50 -11.44 -21.01
N SER A 38 -3.66 -12.09 -21.03
CA SER A 38 -3.82 -13.47 -20.52
C SER A 38 -3.02 -14.53 -21.30
N SER A 39 -2.56 -14.18 -22.49
CA SER A 39 -1.63 -14.98 -23.30
C SER A 39 -0.17 -14.87 -22.86
N ALA A 40 0.16 -13.96 -21.95
CA ALA A 40 1.51 -13.81 -21.47
C ALA A 40 1.97 -15.02 -20.62
N PRO A 41 3.28 -15.30 -20.59
CA PRO A 41 3.82 -16.34 -19.71
C PRO A 41 3.53 -16.04 -18.23
N GLU A 42 3.23 -17.07 -17.44
CA GLU A 42 3.03 -16.93 -15.98
C GLU A 42 4.27 -16.40 -15.26
N THR A 43 5.47 -16.59 -15.84
CA THR A 43 6.73 -16.08 -15.32
C THR A 43 6.92 -14.59 -15.55
N LEU A 44 6.12 -13.95 -16.42
CA LEU A 44 6.40 -12.59 -16.87
C LEU A 44 6.44 -11.57 -15.72
N LEU A 45 5.52 -11.65 -14.75
CA LEU A 45 5.56 -10.77 -13.57
C LEU A 45 6.82 -10.99 -12.72
N ALA A 46 7.29 -12.23 -12.62
CA ALA A 46 8.55 -12.54 -11.93
C ALA A 46 9.76 -12.02 -12.71
N ASP A 47 9.74 -12.13 -14.04
CA ASP A 47 10.79 -11.60 -14.92
C ASP A 47 10.86 -10.06 -14.84
N ILE A 48 9.70 -9.38 -14.78
CA ILE A 48 9.60 -7.94 -14.56
C ILE A 48 10.17 -7.59 -13.16
N ALA A 49 9.78 -8.31 -12.11
CA ALA A 49 10.32 -8.09 -10.77
C ALA A 49 11.86 -8.21 -10.75
N ALA A 50 12.39 -9.26 -11.40
CA ALA A 50 13.82 -9.47 -11.55
C ALA A 50 14.50 -8.31 -12.30
N ALA A 51 13.87 -7.79 -13.35
CA ALA A 51 14.40 -6.66 -14.13
C ALA A 51 14.39 -5.34 -13.35
N LEU A 52 13.48 -5.17 -12.38
CA LEU A 52 13.36 -4.01 -11.50
C LEU A 52 14.29 -4.05 -10.29
N ASN A 53 14.84 -5.22 -9.94
CA ASN A 53 15.81 -5.35 -8.85
C ASN A 53 16.97 -4.36 -9.01
N GLY A 54 17.24 -3.58 -7.96
CA GLY A 54 18.27 -2.53 -7.96
C GLY A 54 17.92 -1.26 -8.75
N LYS A 55 16.84 -1.27 -9.55
CA LYS A 55 16.45 -0.16 -10.44
C LYS A 55 15.22 0.59 -9.98
N ALA A 56 14.26 -0.06 -9.33
CA ALA A 56 13.06 0.58 -8.82
C ALA A 56 12.52 -0.13 -7.56
N PRO A 57 11.91 0.60 -6.61
CA PRO A 57 11.13 0.01 -5.53
C PRO A 57 9.96 -0.78 -6.11
N HIS A 58 9.85 -2.05 -5.76
CA HIS A 58 8.78 -2.89 -6.27
C HIS A 58 8.31 -3.94 -5.27
N ALA A 59 7.08 -4.41 -5.45
CA ALA A 59 6.49 -5.52 -4.71
C ALA A 59 5.86 -6.51 -5.69
N LEU A 60 6.11 -7.81 -5.50
CA LEU A 60 5.40 -8.88 -6.20
C LEU A 60 4.49 -9.57 -5.18
N ILE A 61 3.20 -9.62 -5.49
CA ILE A 61 2.16 -10.10 -4.59
C ILE A 61 1.29 -11.10 -5.34
N ASP A 62 1.05 -12.25 -4.73
CA ASP A 62 0.06 -13.20 -5.21
C ASP A 62 -1.29 -12.90 -4.56
N CYS A 63 -2.25 -12.42 -5.34
CA CYS A 63 -3.58 -12.07 -4.83
C CYS A 63 -4.42 -13.30 -4.44
N ALA A 64 -4.01 -14.51 -4.84
CA ALA A 64 -4.67 -15.74 -4.42
C ALA A 64 -4.40 -16.08 -2.95
N ASP A 65 -3.33 -15.51 -2.37
CA ASP A 65 -2.96 -15.69 -0.95
C ASP A 65 -3.87 -14.89 0.02
N PHE A 66 -4.79 -14.07 -0.49
CA PHE A 66 -5.59 -13.13 0.32
C PHE A 66 -7.08 -13.29 0.06
N THR A 67 -7.86 -13.24 1.13
CA THR A 67 -9.31 -13.10 1.12
C THR A 67 -9.74 -11.64 1.00
N VAL A 68 -11.03 -11.42 0.75
CA VAL A 68 -11.62 -10.09 0.53
C VAL A 68 -11.44 -9.14 1.72
N ASP A 69 -11.30 -9.71 2.91
CA ASP A 69 -11.27 -8.96 4.16
C ASP A 69 -9.86 -8.43 4.44
N GLU A 70 -8.87 -9.02 3.73
CA GLU A 70 -7.44 -8.92 3.96
C GLU A 70 -6.73 -7.90 3.05
N LEU A 71 -7.48 -6.93 2.50
CA LEU A 71 -6.87 -5.83 1.75
C LEU A 71 -5.83 -5.04 2.59
N PRO A 72 -6.03 -4.76 3.90
CA PRO A 72 -5.00 -4.17 4.74
C PRO A 72 -3.70 -4.98 4.76
N GLU A 73 -3.78 -6.31 4.84
CA GLU A 73 -2.66 -7.25 4.83
C GLU A 73 -1.95 -7.26 3.47
N LEU A 74 -2.73 -7.17 2.38
CA LEU A 74 -2.19 -7.01 1.03
C LEU A 74 -1.42 -5.68 0.91
N LEU A 75 -1.98 -4.56 1.39
CA LEU A 75 -1.29 -3.27 1.41
C LEU A 75 -0.04 -3.29 2.30
N ALA A 76 -0.06 -4.01 3.43
CA ALA A 76 1.11 -4.21 4.27
C ALA A 76 2.20 -5.02 3.56
N THR A 77 1.80 -6.00 2.76
CA THR A 77 2.71 -6.78 1.90
C THR A 77 3.31 -5.91 0.79
N ALA A 78 2.49 -5.09 0.13
CA ALA A 78 2.94 -4.11 -0.85
C ALA A 78 3.97 -3.14 -0.26
N LYS A 79 3.64 -2.52 0.87
CA LYS A 79 4.54 -1.67 1.65
C LYS A 79 5.88 -2.37 1.89
N THR A 80 5.86 -3.59 2.41
CA THR A 80 7.07 -4.35 2.74
C THR A 80 7.95 -4.58 1.51
N GLY A 81 7.36 -4.86 0.35
CA GLY A 81 8.11 -4.96 -0.91
C GLY A 81 8.73 -3.62 -1.32
N LEU A 82 7.94 -2.54 -1.29
CA LEU A 82 8.37 -1.20 -1.69
C LEU A 82 9.44 -0.59 -0.75
N GLU A 83 9.49 -0.99 0.53
CA GLU A 83 10.53 -0.53 1.46
C GLU A 83 11.88 -1.25 1.32
N ARG A 84 11.95 -2.31 0.49
CA ARG A 84 13.21 -3.04 0.30
C ARG A 84 14.31 -2.10 -0.20
N PRO A 85 15.55 -2.26 0.31
CA PRO A 85 16.68 -1.47 -0.18
C PRO A 85 16.83 -1.60 -1.70
N CYS A 86 17.03 -0.47 -2.36
CA CYS A 86 17.28 -0.39 -3.80
C CYS A 86 18.47 0.54 -3.98
N GLU A 87 19.52 0.08 -4.67
CA GLU A 87 20.87 0.66 -4.65
C GLU A 87 20.92 2.16 -4.94
N HIS A 88 20.09 2.62 -5.88
CA HIS A 88 20.04 4.02 -6.29
C HIS A 88 18.89 4.80 -5.67
N TYR A 89 17.98 4.14 -4.96
CA TYR A 89 16.81 4.76 -4.36
C TYR A 89 16.99 5.03 -2.87
N PRO A 90 16.58 6.21 -2.37
CA PRO A 90 16.39 6.36 -0.95
C PRO A 90 15.27 5.42 -0.49
N ARG A 91 15.40 4.92 0.73
CA ARG A 91 14.38 4.08 1.35
C ARG A 91 13.04 4.82 1.40
N LEU A 92 12.01 4.18 0.87
CA LEU A 92 10.63 4.64 1.00
C LEU A 92 10.11 4.37 2.43
N TRP A 93 9.26 5.27 2.91
CA TRP A 93 8.66 5.16 4.24
C TRP A 93 7.17 5.42 4.14
N PHE A 94 6.38 4.47 4.63
CA PHE A 94 4.92 4.54 4.55
C PHE A 94 4.31 4.86 5.92
N ARG A 95 4.68 6.03 6.47
CA ARG A 95 4.33 6.42 7.84
C ARG A 95 2.84 6.65 8.03
N ARG A 96 2.15 7.26 7.05
CA ARG A 96 0.70 7.46 7.16
C ARG A 96 -0.01 6.13 7.13
N LEU A 97 0.39 5.24 6.23
CA LEU A 97 -0.17 3.89 6.14
C LEU A 97 0.06 3.10 7.43
N GLU A 98 1.27 3.17 8.01
CA GLU A 98 1.59 2.56 9.32
C GLU A 98 0.68 3.06 10.45
N VAL A 99 0.45 4.37 10.51
CA VAL A 99 -0.50 4.96 11.46
C VAL A 99 -1.90 4.40 11.21
N GLY A 100 -2.34 4.33 9.94
CA GLY A 100 -3.64 3.78 9.57
C GLY A 100 -3.82 2.33 10.01
N PHE A 101 -2.80 1.48 9.83
CA PHE A 101 -2.81 0.11 10.33
C PHE A 101 -2.90 0.04 11.85
N ALA A 102 -2.15 0.88 12.57
CA ALA A 102 -2.24 0.95 14.02
C ALA A 102 -3.64 1.38 14.48
N VAL A 103 -4.27 2.32 13.77
CA VAL A 103 -5.63 2.79 14.08
C VAL A 103 -6.67 1.71 13.91
N ILE A 104 -6.58 0.86 12.88
CA ILE A 104 -7.56 -0.21 12.65
C ILE A 104 -7.26 -1.49 13.44
N ALA A 105 -6.06 -1.63 14.01
CA ALA A 105 -5.68 -2.81 14.80
C ALA A 105 -6.45 -2.88 16.13
N GLU A 106 -6.81 -1.73 16.71
CA GLU A 106 -7.52 -1.65 17.98
C GLU A 106 -8.87 -0.94 17.82
N ARG A 107 -9.92 -1.52 18.40
CA ARG A 107 -11.19 -0.82 18.53
C ARG A 107 -11.04 0.29 19.55
N ILE A 108 -11.30 1.52 19.12
CA ILE A 108 -11.27 2.68 20.01
C ILE A 108 -12.73 3.05 20.31
N ASP A 109 -13.00 3.42 21.56
CA ASP A 109 -14.33 3.88 21.93
C ASP A 109 -14.53 5.33 21.46
N ASN A 110 -15.49 5.51 20.53
CA ASN A 110 -15.74 6.77 19.82
C ASN A 110 -16.93 7.54 20.40
N THR A 111 -17.48 7.10 21.55
CA THR A 111 -18.74 7.60 22.13
C THR A 111 -18.71 9.10 22.48
N TYR A 112 -17.51 9.70 22.62
CA TYR A 112 -17.36 11.14 22.84
C TYR A 112 -16.20 11.70 22.00
N GLY A 113 -16.48 12.50 20.96
CA GLY A 113 -15.47 12.99 20.00
C GLY A 113 -14.27 13.75 20.62
N LEU A 114 -14.44 14.42 21.77
CA LEU A 114 -13.35 15.06 22.52
C LEU A 114 -12.52 14.06 23.35
N ALA A 115 -13.17 13.03 23.91
CA ALA A 115 -12.48 11.92 24.58
C ALA A 115 -11.73 11.08 23.55
N TYR A 116 -12.26 10.94 22.34
CA TYR A 116 -11.64 10.25 21.22
C TYR A 116 -10.31 10.89 20.85
N SER A 117 -10.23 12.22 20.67
CA SER A 117 -8.95 12.89 20.38
C SER A 117 -7.90 12.68 21.47
N ARG A 118 -8.29 12.58 22.75
CA ARG A 118 -7.37 12.32 23.88
C ARG A 118 -7.01 10.85 23.99
N ALA A 119 -7.97 9.94 23.86
CA ALA A 119 -7.78 8.49 23.86
C ALA A 119 -6.92 8.07 22.68
N PHE A 120 -7.21 8.60 21.49
CA PHE A 120 -6.41 8.45 20.28
C PHE A 120 -5.01 9.02 20.46
N ARG A 121 -4.84 10.26 20.95
CA ARG A 121 -3.49 10.79 21.24
C ARG A 121 -2.75 9.96 22.29
N THR A 122 -3.45 9.37 23.25
CA THR A 122 -2.86 8.52 24.29
C THR A 122 -2.46 7.15 23.74
N ALA A 123 -3.35 6.49 23.01
CA ALA A 123 -3.07 5.25 22.27
C ALA A 123 -1.96 5.46 21.25
N ALA A 124 -1.97 6.55 20.48
CA ALA A 124 -0.87 6.92 19.60
C ALA A 124 0.43 7.23 20.36
N ARG A 125 0.38 7.78 21.57
CA ARG A 125 1.60 7.92 22.40
C ARG A 125 2.09 6.59 22.98
N GLN A 126 1.24 5.58 23.12
CA GLN A 126 1.58 4.30 23.73
C GLN A 126 1.95 3.22 22.70
N THR A 127 1.26 3.20 21.57
CA THR A 127 1.36 2.23 20.48
C THR A 127 2.26 2.74 19.35
N ILE A 128 2.29 4.06 19.14
CA ILE A 128 2.91 4.71 17.98
C ILE A 128 4.19 5.48 18.39
N ALA A 129 4.28 6.13 19.57
CA ALA A 129 5.58 6.56 20.10
C ALA A 129 6.37 5.34 20.59
N PRO A 130 7.70 5.26 20.36
CA PRO A 130 8.47 4.13 20.86
C PRO A 130 8.39 4.14 22.39
N PRO A 131 7.83 3.10 23.04
CA PRO A 131 8.13 2.89 24.43
C PRO A 131 9.64 2.63 24.51
N LEU A 132 10.29 3.00 25.61
CA LEU A 132 11.51 2.32 26.03
C LEU A 132 11.12 0.84 26.25
N LEU A 133 11.16 0.04 25.18
CA LEU A 133 10.70 -1.34 25.18
C LEU A 133 11.78 -2.20 25.84
N THR A 134 11.54 -2.59 27.09
CA THR A 134 12.17 -3.78 27.68
C THR A 134 11.84 -5.00 26.81
N GLN A 135 12.75 -5.99 26.77
CA GLN A 135 12.68 -7.16 25.88
C GLN A 135 11.30 -7.85 25.84
N GLN A 136 10.62 -7.97 26.98
CA GLN A 136 9.29 -8.58 27.10
C GLN A 136 8.19 -7.92 26.25
N LYS A 137 8.23 -6.59 26.04
CA LYS A 137 7.19 -5.91 25.25
C LYS A 137 7.44 -6.00 23.73
N LYS A 138 8.67 -6.27 23.31
CA LYS A 138 8.99 -6.59 21.90
C LYS A 138 8.36 -7.94 21.52
N GLU A 139 8.42 -8.90 22.42
CA GLU A 139 7.80 -10.22 22.24
C GLU A 139 6.27 -10.12 22.17
N GLY A 140 5.64 -9.23 22.95
CA GLY A 140 4.19 -9.00 22.92
C GLY A 140 3.65 -8.40 21.61
N ILE A 141 4.34 -7.42 21.02
CA ILE A 141 3.94 -6.83 19.72
C ILE A 141 4.19 -7.82 18.58
N VAL A 142 5.30 -8.57 18.63
CA VAL A 142 5.58 -9.65 17.68
C VAL A 142 4.53 -10.76 17.81
N ALA A 143 4.08 -11.10 19.01
CA ALA A 143 3.01 -12.05 19.25
C ALA A 143 1.64 -11.54 18.75
N LEU A 144 1.33 -10.26 18.92
CA LEU A 144 0.11 -9.63 18.39
C LEU A 144 0.10 -9.63 16.84
N LEU A 145 1.24 -9.32 16.22
CA LEU A 145 1.40 -9.36 14.77
C LEU A 145 1.50 -10.81 14.23
N ALA A 146 1.90 -11.76 15.06
CA ALA A 146 1.88 -13.19 14.73
C ALA A 146 0.46 -13.78 14.70
N GLN A 147 -0.49 -13.19 15.44
CA GLN A 147 -1.91 -13.53 15.35
C GLN A 147 -2.55 -13.11 14.01
N ILE A 148 -1.99 -12.08 13.36
CA ILE A 148 -2.36 -11.63 12.01
C ILE A 148 -1.65 -12.49 10.93
N GLY A 149 -0.56 -13.17 11.30
CA GLY A 149 0.11 -14.17 10.49
C GLY A 149 1.64 -14.15 10.67
N PRO A 150 2.32 -15.31 10.57
CA PRO A 150 3.75 -15.43 10.88
C PRO A 150 4.66 -14.57 9.97
N ARG A 151 4.22 -14.24 8.76
CA ARG A 151 4.93 -13.35 7.83
C ARG A 151 4.87 -11.87 8.23
N VAL A 152 3.79 -11.44 8.90
CA VAL A 152 3.59 -10.07 9.38
C VAL A 152 4.42 -9.80 10.65
N ALA A 153 4.54 -10.80 11.52
CA ALA A 153 5.37 -10.74 12.73
C ALA A 153 6.86 -10.47 12.44
N LEU A 154 7.41 -11.12 11.41
CA LEU A 154 8.82 -10.98 11.00
C LEU A 154 9.10 -9.61 10.37
N ALA A 155 8.16 -9.08 9.59
CA ALA A 155 8.24 -7.71 9.04
C ALA A 155 8.07 -6.63 10.11
N GLY A 156 7.17 -6.84 11.08
CA GLY A 156 6.93 -5.96 12.21
C GLY A 156 8.11 -5.85 13.17
N ALA A 157 8.78 -6.96 13.49
CA ALA A 157 9.97 -6.98 14.35
C ALA A 157 11.14 -6.15 13.78
N PHE A 158 11.31 -6.19 12.45
CA PHE A 158 12.32 -5.39 11.74
C PHE A 158 11.95 -3.91 11.66
N ALA A 159 10.68 -3.58 11.42
CA ALA A 159 10.20 -2.20 11.38
C ALA A 159 10.37 -1.50 12.75
N VAL A 160 9.97 -2.17 13.85
CA VAL A 160 10.09 -1.63 15.21
C VAL A 160 11.55 -1.39 15.59
N SER A 161 12.47 -2.28 15.21
CA SER A 161 13.90 -2.18 15.56
C SER A 161 14.64 -1.10 14.78
N VAL A 162 14.28 -0.86 13.52
CA VAL A 162 14.89 0.20 12.69
C VAL A 162 14.29 1.58 13.01
N MET A 163 13.02 1.65 13.42
CA MET A 163 12.36 2.90 13.77
C MET A 163 12.87 3.51 15.08
N GLN A 164 13.35 2.70 16.03
CA GLN A 164 13.90 3.19 17.30
C GLN A 164 15.19 4.00 17.18
N ARG A 165 15.99 3.81 16.12
CA ARG A 165 17.38 4.29 16.10
C ARG A 165 17.59 5.65 15.44
N ARG A 166 16.57 6.28 14.83
CA ARG A 166 16.84 7.45 13.95
C ARG A 166 15.87 8.64 13.98
N TYR A 167 14.65 8.59 14.55
CA TYR A 167 13.72 9.73 14.43
C TYR A 167 12.76 9.94 15.62
N PRO A 168 12.31 11.20 15.86
CA PRO A 168 11.35 11.54 16.91
C PRO A 168 10.00 10.86 16.65
N SER A 169 9.25 10.62 17.72
CA SER A 169 8.04 9.78 17.78
C SER A 169 7.11 9.89 16.57
N LEU A 170 6.51 8.77 16.14
CA LEU A 170 5.45 8.74 15.12
C LEU A 170 4.28 9.73 15.39
N TYR A 171 4.20 10.29 16.60
CA TYR A 171 3.35 11.44 16.94
C TYR A 171 3.57 12.67 16.03
N ASP A 172 4.76 12.91 15.47
CA ASP A 172 4.94 14.01 14.52
C ASP A 172 4.32 13.71 13.15
N PHE A 173 3.99 12.44 12.87
CA PHE A 173 3.44 11.96 11.62
C PHE A 173 1.91 11.81 11.63
N TYR A 174 1.23 11.67 12.79
CA TYR A 174 -0.24 11.66 12.80
C TYR A 174 -0.81 13.00 12.28
N LYS A 175 -0.11 14.11 12.50
CA LYS A 175 -0.48 15.45 11.98
C LYS A 175 -0.59 15.51 10.45
N TRP A 176 -0.14 14.47 9.74
CA TRP A 176 -0.13 14.39 8.29
C TRP A 176 -1.38 13.72 7.72
N TRP A 177 -2.20 13.09 8.57
CA TRP A 177 -3.51 12.60 8.18
C TRP A 177 -4.48 13.78 7.97
N GLY A 178 -5.22 13.77 6.85
CA GLY A 178 -6.38 14.65 6.62
C GLY A 178 -6.17 15.99 5.92
N HIS A 179 -5.00 16.63 5.99
CA HIS A 179 -4.89 18.01 5.47
C HIS A 179 -3.73 18.29 4.53
N ARG A 180 -2.62 17.60 4.69
CA ARG A 180 -1.36 18.09 4.15
C ARG A 180 -1.28 18.01 2.63
N ASP A 181 -2.05 17.09 2.05
CA ASP A 181 -2.02 16.78 0.62
C ASP A 181 -3.31 17.20 -0.11
N ARG A 182 -4.29 17.81 0.57
CA ARG A 182 -5.55 18.30 -0.01
C ARG A 182 -5.73 19.79 0.31
N PRO A 183 -5.39 20.71 -0.62
CA PRO A 183 -5.58 22.13 -0.40
C PRO A 183 -7.05 22.45 -0.07
N GLY A 184 -7.29 23.07 1.09
CA GLY A 184 -8.65 23.45 1.54
C GLY A 184 -9.38 22.41 2.39
N ASP A 185 -8.85 21.20 2.59
CA ASP A 185 -9.39 20.28 3.60
C ASP A 185 -9.10 20.86 5.00
N VAL A 186 -10.14 21.10 5.78
CA VAL A 186 -10.10 21.62 7.17
C VAL A 186 -10.39 20.53 8.21
N THR A 187 -10.43 19.26 7.80
CA THR A 187 -10.66 18.10 8.66
C THR A 187 -9.43 17.72 9.49
N VAL A 188 -9.48 18.00 10.80
CA VAL A 188 -8.39 17.67 11.76
C VAL A 188 -7.94 16.20 11.64
N PRO A 189 -6.64 15.90 11.77
CA PRO A 189 -6.13 14.54 11.61
C PRO A 189 -6.85 13.52 12.48
N GLU A 190 -7.19 13.90 13.72
CA GLU A 190 -7.95 13.07 14.65
C GLU A 190 -9.33 12.68 14.10
N ALA A 191 -10.00 13.56 13.35
CA ALA A 191 -11.31 13.27 12.77
C ALA A 191 -11.20 12.22 11.64
N ARG A 192 -10.21 12.33 10.75
CA ARG A 192 -9.97 11.32 9.71
C ARG A 192 -9.58 9.95 10.28
N LEU A 193 -8.77 9.95 11.33
CA LEU A 193 -8.39 8.72 12.02
C LEU A 193 -9.59 8.11 12.78
N SER A 194 -10.48 8.96 13.30
CA SER A 194 -11.78 8.55 13.84
C SER A 194 -12.66 7.89 12.79
N GLU A 195 -12.77 8.50 11.62
CA GLU A 195 -13.51 7.94 10.48
C GLU A 195 -12.95 6.57 10.11
N LEU A 196 -11.62 6.47 9.95
CA LEU A 196 -10.96 5.20 9.65
C LEU A 196 -11.26 4.12 10.69
N ASN A 197 -11.11 4.43 11.99
CA ASN A 197 -11.40 3.49 13.06
C ASN A 197 -12.89 3.10 13.07
N HIS A 198 -13.80 4.05 12.87
CA HIS A 198 -15.23 3.79 12.79
C HIS A 198 -15.62 2.90 11.60
N HIS A 199 -14.98 3.09 10.44
CA HIS A 199 -15.19 2.23 9.28
C HIS A 199 -14.67 0.81 9.52
N ALA A 200 -13.56 0.64 10.26
CA ALA A 200 -13.04 -0.66 10.65
C ALA A 200 -13.85 -1.33 11.78
N HIS A 201 -14.33 -0.54 12.74
CA HIS A 201 -14.97 -0.96 13.98
C HIS A 201 -16.21 -0.11 14.27
N PRO A 202 -17.30 -0.27 13.49
CA PRO A 202 -18.48 0.54 13.68
C PRO A 202 -19.14 0.24 15.05
N PRO A 203 -19.77 1.24 15.68
CA PRO A 203 -20.40 1.08 16.98
C PRO A 203 -21.65 0.20 16.87
N GLY A 204 -21.88 -0.63 17.90
CA GLY A 204 -23.01 -1.57 17.97
C GLY A 204 -22.57 -3.03 17.83
N ALA A 205 -23.29 -3.93 18.49
CA ALA A 205 -22.93 -5.36 18.56
C ALA A 205 -23.04 -6.07 17.20
N ASN A 206 -23.90 -5.58 16.31
CA ASN A 206 -24.19 -6.18 14.99
C ASN A 206 -23.74 -5.28 13.83
N ALA A 207 -22.94 -4.25 14.09
CA ALA A 207 -22.53 -3.33 13.05
C ALA A 207 -21.45 -3.96 12.17
N THR A 208 -21.65 -3.92 10.85
CA THR A 208 -20.73 -4.49 9.87
C THR A 208 -19.69 -3.46 9.44
N PRO A 209 -18.37 -3.77 9.46
CA PRO A 209 -17.33 -2.86 9.00
C PRO A 209 -17.59 -2.31 7.60
N ASN A 210 -17.43 -1.00 7.42
CA ASN A 210 -17.44 -0.36 6.12
C ASN A 210 -16.07 -0.51 5.45
N ARG A 211 -15.83 -1.71 4.89
CA ARG A 211 -14.55 -2.07 4.27
C ARG A 211 -14.18 -1.16 3.11
N ARG A 212 -15.17 -0.75 2.30
CA ARG A 212 -14.93 0.15 1.17
C ARG A 212 -14.28 1.45 1.61
N GLU A 213 -14.84 2.12 2.62
CA GLU A 213 -14.28 3.38 3.12
C GLU A 213 -12.98 3.20 3.91
N ARG A 214 -12.87 2.12 4.69
CA ARG A 214 -11.60 1.73 5.35
C ARG A 214 -10.47 1.59 4.32
N ASP A 215 -10.70 0.78 3.29
CA ASP A 215 -9.71 0.46 2.26
C ASP A 215 -9.36 1.70 1.44
N ARG A 216 -10.35 2.55 1.12
CA ARG A 216 -10.17 3.84 0.45
C ARG A 216 -9.17 4.71 1.21
N LEU A 217 -9.37 4.90 2.53
CA LEU A 217 -8.50 5.72 3.38
C LEU A 217 -7.08 5.13 3.52
N LEU A 218 -6.94 3.81 3.59
CA LEU A 218 -5.62 3.17 3.64
C LEU A 218 -4.86 3.31 2.31
N ILE A 219 -5.54 3.12 1.17
CA ILE A 219 -4.96 3.35 -0.15
C ILE A 219 -4.52 4.80 -0.28
N GLU A 220 -5.38 5.75 0.10
CA GLU A 220 -5.04 7.17 0.09
C GLU A 220 -3.79 7.47 0.94
N ALA A 221 -3.68 6.89 2.12
CA ALA A 221 -2.50 7.03 2.98
C ALA A 221 -1.22 6.50 2.31
N MET A 222 -1.28 5.34 1.65
CA MET A 222 -0.16 4.79 0.89
C MET A 222 0.26 5.72 -0.25
N LEU A 223 -0.70 6.23 -1.02
CA LEU A 223 -0.44 7.14 -2.14
C LEU A 223 0.12 8.49 -1.68
N ALA A 224 -0.36 9.00 -0.54
CA ALA A 224 0.17 10.21 0.09
C ALA A 224 1.62 10.06 0.54
N ASP A 225 1.99 8.88 1.06
CA ASP A 225 3.38 8.57 1.40
C ASP A 225 4.28 8.53 0.17
N LEU A 226 3.81 7.95 -0.95
CA LEU A 226 4.54 7.96 -2.23
C LEU A 226 4.70 9.38 -2.79
N ARG A 227 3.64 10.19 -2.81
CA ARG A 227 3.72 11.61 -3.22
C ARG A 227 4.72 12.36 -2.37
N HIS A 228 4.70 12.14 -1.05
CA HIS A 228 5.64 12.79 -0.14
C HIS A 228 7.09 12.38 -0.42
N ALA A 229 7.34 11.08 -0.59
CA ALA A 229 8.68 10.56 -0.83
C ALA A 229 9.28 11.14 -2.14
N TYR A 230 8.48 11.19 -3.20
CA TYR A 230 8.94 11.65 -4.50
C TYR A 230 8.87 13.17 -4.71
N GLY A 231 8.03 13.88 -3.94
CA GLY A 231 7.91 15.35 -4.01
C GLY A 231 9.01 16.11 -3.28
N ARG A 232 9.95 15.42 -2.61
CA ARG A 232 11.04 16.05 -1.84
C ARG A 232 12.40 15.39 -2.05
N GLY A 233 13.46 16.13 -1.69
CA GLY A 233 14.82 15.59 -1.58
C GLY A 233 15.40 15.12 -2.92
N ARG A 234 16.11 13.98 -2.89
CA ARG A 234 16.77 13.40 -4.08
C ARG A 234 15.77 12.86 -5.11
N LEU A 235 14.61 12.37 -4.65
CA LEU A 235 13.60 11.83 -5.56
C LEU A 235 12.91 12.91 -6.40
N ALA A 236 12.80 14.14 -5.89
CA ALA A 236 12.22 15.25 -6.64
C ALA A 236 13.12 15.78 -7.77
N LYS A 237 14.43 15.49 -7.74
CA LYS A 237 15.43 16.15 -8.59
C LYS A 237 15.88 15.33 -9.80
N HIS A 238 15.57 14.03 -9.86
CA HIS A 238 15.96 13.19 -10.99
C HIS A 238 14.75 12.46 -11.58
N GLN A 239 14.88 12.03 -12.83
CA GLN A 239 13.91 11.15 -13.49
C GLN A 239 14.07 9.73 -12.94
N TRP A 240 13.46 9.49 -11.79
CA TRP A 240 13.38 8.16 -11.19
C TRP A 240 12.25 7.37 -11.84
N TYR A 241 12.38 6.05 -11.88
CA TYR A 241 11.23 5.17 -12.09
C TYR A 241 10.22 5.28 -10.94
N ARG A 242 8.95 5.07 -11.29
CA ARG A 242 7.83 4.89 -10.36
C ARG A 242 8.05 3.68 -9.48
N SER A 243 7.39 3.69 -8.32
CA SER A 243 7.24 2.49 -7.49
C SER A 243 6.29 1.52 -8.19
N VAL A 244 6.56 0.22 -8.15
CA VAL A 244 5.80 -0.79 -8.92
C VAL A 244 5.18 -1.84 -8.01
N ILE A 245 3.87 -2.09 -8.13
CA ILE A 245 3.20 -3.24 -7.51
C ILE A 245 2.78 -4.21 -8.61
N LEU A 246 3.32 -5.42 -8.54
CA LEU A 246 3.06 -6.52 -9.46
C LEU A 246 2.05 -7.46 -8.79
N LEU A 247 0.88 -7.64 -9.39
CA LEU A 247 -0.22 -8.44 -8.88
C LEU A 247 -0.37 -9.70 -9.72
N ARG A 248 0.08 -10.83 -9.18
CA ARG A 248 -0.20 -12.16 -9.72
C ARG A 248 -1.60 -12.61 -9.28
N HIS A 249 -2.30 -13.32 -10.15
CA HIS A 249 -3.72 -13.65 -10.01
C HIS A 249 -4.55 -12.40 -9.71
N SER A 250 -4.30 -11.31 -10.42
CA SER A 250 -4.94 -10.00 -10.19
C SER A 250 -6.46 -10.04 -10.37
N HIS A 251 -6.96 -11.02 -11.11
CA HIS A 251 -8.37 -11.34 -11.31
C HIS A 251 -9.02 -12.04 -10.09
N ALA A 252 -8.22 -12.55 -9.13
CA ALA A 252 -8.76 -13.00 -7.85
C ALA A 252 -9.54 -11.85 -7.18
N ARG A 253 -10.51 -12.21 -6.33
CA ARG A 253 -11.48 -11.24 -5.78
C ARG A 253 -10.79 -10.07 -5.07
N THR A 254 -9.75 -10.34 -4.28
CA THR A 254 -8.99 -9.32 -3.55
C THR A 254 -8.18 -8.42 -4.49
N GLY A 255 -7.56 -8.99 -5.53
CA GLY A 255 -6.84 -8.23 -6.56
C GLY A 255 -7.76 -7.30 -7.35
N SER A 256 -8.95 -7.79 -7.71
CA SER A 256 -9.98 -6.99 -8.40
C SER A 256 -10.46 -5.83 -7.53
N ILE A 257 -10.72 -6.09 -6.24
CA ILE A 257 -11.12 -5.06 -5.28
C ILE A 257 -10.02 -4.02 -5.11
N LEU A 258 -8.76 -4.42 -4.94
CA LEU A 258 -7.65 -3.48 -4.85
C LEU A 258 -7.60 -2.57 -6.08
N ARG A 259 -7.63 -3.13 -7.29
CA ARG A 259 -7.54 -2.36 -8.54
C ARG A 259 -8.73 -1.40 -8.68
N GLU A 260 -9.95 -1.85 -8.41
CA GLU A 260 -11.16 -1.02 -8.41
C GLU A 260 -11.02 0.16 -7.44
N ARG A 261 -10.67 -0.12 -6.18
CA ARG A 261 -10.54 0.90 -5.13
C ARG A 261 -9.42 1.87 -5.44
N LEU A 262 -8.27 1.37 -5.90
CA LEU A 262 -7.13 2.21 -6.31
C LEU A 262 -7.51 3.17 -7.42
N ARG A 263 -8.21 2.70 -8.48
CA ARG A 263 -8.69 3.57 -9.56
C ARG A 263 -9.65 4.64 -9.05
N SER A 264 -10.57 4.29 -8.14
CA SER A 264 -11.48 5.25 -7.51
C SER A 264 -10.70 6.35 -6.80
N VAL A 265 -9.74 5.97 -5.93
CA VAL A 265 -8.92 6.94 -5.19
C VAL A 265 -8.10 7.81 -6.15
N LEU A 266 -7.48 7.22 -7.18
CA LEU A 266 -6.72 7.99 -8.17
C LEU A 266 -7.59 8.98 -8.94
N ALA A 267 -8.82 8.60 -9.30
CA ALA A 267 -9.77 9.48 -9.98
C ALA A 267 -10.22 10.63 -9.06
N GLU A 268 -10.51 10.36 -7.79
CA GLU A 268 -10.84 11.37 -6.78
C GLU A 268 -9.69 12.38 -6.63
N LEU A 269 -8.47 11.90 -6.43
CA LEU A 269 -7.28 12.75 -6.28
C LEU A 269 -7.02 13.60 -7.53
N ALA A 270 -7.23 13.04 -8.73
CA ALA A 270 -7.09 13.78 -9.99
C ALA A 270 -8.17 14.87 -10.13
N ALA A 271 -9.41 14.58 -9.74
CA ALA A 271 -10.50 15.56 -9.73
C ALA A 271 -10.24 16.71 -8.75
N GLU A 272 -9.52 16.43 -7.66
CA GLU A 272 -9.06 17.44 -6.69
C GLU A 272 -7.80 18.21 -7.14
N GLY A 273 -7.30 17.94 -8.35
CA GLY A 273 -6.12 18.63 -8.91
C GLY A 273 -4.80 18.24 -8.24
N LEU A 274 -4.77 17.10 -7.54
CA LEU A 274 -3.56 16.62 -6.88
C LEU A 274 -2.61 15.94 -7.86
N ALA A 275 -1.31 16.15 -7.64
CA ALA A 275 -0.28 15.51 -8.44
C ALA A 275 -0.41 13.97 -8.34
N PRO A 276 -0.32 13.24 -9.47
CA PRO A 276 -0.45 11.79 -9.45
C PRO A 276 0.68 11.16 -8.62
N PRO A 277 0.38 10.16 -7.77
CA PRO A 277 1.42 9.43 -7.06
C PRO A 277 2.29 8.64 -8.05
N PRO A 278 3.61 8.54 -7.85
CA PRO A 278 4.50 7.77 -8.72
C PRO A 278 4.40 6.27 -8.39
N LEU A 279 3.21 5.72 -8.62
CA LEU A 279 2.87 4.31 -8.49
C LEU A 279 2.48 3.76 -9.87
N LEU A 280 2.92 2.54 -10.16
CA LEU A 280 2.44 1.73 -11.27
C LEU A 280 1.99 0.37 -10.70
N VAL A 281 0.77 -0.03 -10.98
CA VAL A 281 0.26 -1.37 -10.69
C VAL A 281 0.20 -2.15 -11.98
N ILE A 282 0.71 -3.38 -11.95
CA ILE A 282 0.72 -4.28 -13.11
C ILE A 282 0.09 -5.59 -12.68
N GLY A 283 -1.06 -5.93 -13.27
CA GLY A 283 -1.76 -7.18 -13.01
C GLY A 283 -1.67 -8.16 -14.17
N ASP A 284 -1.69 -9.46 -13.90
CA ASP A 284 -1.95 -10.46 -14.94
C ASP A 284 -3.44 -10.50 -15.34
N GLY A 285 -3.71 -10.68 -16.63
CA GLY A 285 -5.06 -10.83 -17.14
C GLY A 285 -5.66 -12.21 -16.81
N LEU A 286 -6.99 -12.30 -16.86
CA LEU A 286 -7.72 -13.56 -16.64
C LEU A 286 -7.32 -14.59 -17.70
N ARG A 287 -6.63 -15.66 -17.29
CA ARG A 287 -6.33 -16.79 -18.17
C ARG A 287 -7.58 -17.67 -18.29
N PRO A 288 -8.07 -17.99 -19.50
CA PRO A 288 -9.11 -19.00 -19.62
C PRO A 288 -8.57 -20.32 -19.03
N PRO A 289 -9.42 -21.12 -18.35
CA PRO A 289 -9.01 -22.44 -17.90
C PRO A 289 -8.46 -23.17 -19.13
N SER A 290 -7.25 -23.69 -19.01
CA SER A 290 -6.70 -24.57 -20.03
C SER A 290 -7.66 -25.75 -20.09
N GLU A 291 -8.40 -25.88 -21.19
CA GLU A 291 -9.11 -27.12 -21.47
C GLU A 291 -8.05 -28.23 -21.38
N SER A 292 -8.15 -29.03 -20.34
CA SER A 292 -7.46 -30.29 -20.24
C SER A 292 -7.89 -31.06 -21.47
N VAL A 293 -7.01 -31.08 -22.48
CA VAL A 293 -7.08 -32.02 -23.58
C VAL A 293 -6.84 -33.40 -22.95
N GLU A 294 -7.89 -33.94 -22.32
CA GLU A 294 -8.07 -35.36 -22.13
C GLU A 294 -8.21 -35.95 -23.52
N GLY A 295 -7.05 -36.19 -24.13
CA GLY A 295 -6.90 -37.07 -25.27
C GLY A 295 -7.31 -38.46 -24.84
N SER A 296 -8.62 -38.71 -24.88
CA SER A 296 -9.21 -40.04 -24.93
C SER A 296 -8.69 -40.71 -26.21
N ARG A 297 -7.59 -41.45 -26.06
CA ARG A 297 -7.18 -42.48 -27.02
C ARG A 297 -7.71 -43.80 -26.49
N THR A 298 -8.80 -44.26 -27.08
CA THR A 298 -9.13 -45.68 -27.22
C THR A 298 -9.19 -45.99 -28.69
#